data_AF-A0A7W1UEA5-F1
#
_entry.id   AF-A0A7W1UEA5-F1
#
_cell.length_a   1.000
_cell.length_b   1.000
_cell.length_c   1.000
_cell.angle_alpha   90.00
_cell.angle_beta   90.00
_cell.angle_gamma   90.00
#
_symmetry.space_group_name_H-M   'P 1'
#
loop_
_entity.id
_entity.type
_entity.pdbx_description
1 polymer ?
#
loop_
_entity_poly.entity_id
_entity_poly.type
_entity_poly.pdbx_seq_one_letter_code
_entity_poly.pdbx_strand_id
1 'polypeptide(L)'
;MTLIVRTVVFFYLLLTSTILTTSSVHAINGPQLIGFSAESTALAGSGHVAIADTSAINTNPAALSLIQGTRFDVTAGALQAFLHHSDGFGNNNVAGRNNVYALGNLGFATRLASVPGLTVGTGIFTQGGFGTDFRNLRTAFGTRDDTTSFFRYLKFAIGLSYEANEKLSFGIAPSIGYADIALRLLPGTSALPSPGLPNGFAGLDIRDRCARNGGLGGLGDQCPSDIVFGVKVGAMYRVLP
;
A
#
# COMPACT_ATOMS: atom_id res chain seq x y z
N MET A 1 -34.97 -21.10 32.65
CA MET A 1 -34.93 -20.75 31.22
C MET A 1 -33.78 -19.81 30.85
N THR A 2 -33.39 -18.88 31.73
CA THR A 2 -32.32 -17.88 31.51
C THR A 2 -30.88 -18.44 31.52
N LEU A 3 -30.63 -19.54 32.23
CA LEU A 3 -29.29 -20.15 32.30
C LEU A 3 -28.91 -20.90 31.01
N ILE A 4 -29.86 -21.58 30.38
CA ILE A 4 -29.67 -22.35 29.15
C ILE A 4 -29.38 -21.43 27.96
N VAL A 5 -30.06 -20.28 27.87
CA VAL A 5 -29.82 -19.27 26.82
C VAL A 5 -28.41 -18.67 26.93
N ARG A 6 -27.92 -18.41 28.15
CA ARG A 6 -26.55 -17.94 28.38
C ARG A 6 -25.50 -18.96 27.95
N THR A 7 -25.70 -20.23 28.28
CA THR A 7 -24.75 -21.31 27.92
C THR A 7 -24.72 -21.54 26.42
N VAL A 8 -25.86 -21.51 25.73
CA VAL A 8 -25.94 -21.68 24.26
C VAL A 8 -25.30 -20.50 23.51
N VAL A 9 -25.50 -19.26 23.97
CA VAL A 9 -24.85 -18.07 23.39
C VAL A 9 -23.34 -18.08 23.62
N PHE A 10 -22.89 -18.51 24.81
CA PHE A 10 -21.46 -18.63 25.11
C PHE A 10 -20.79 -19.73 24.28
N PHE A 11 -21.49 -20.85 24.06
CA PHE A 11 -21.01 -21.93 23.19
C PHE A 11 -20.95 -21.48 21.72
N TYR A 12 -21.94 -20.72 21.23
CA TYR A 12 -21.91 -20.16 19.87
C TYR A 12 -20.79 -19.12 19.67
N LEU A 13 -20.50 -18.28 20.68
CA LEU A 13 -19.38 -17.34 20.66
C LEU A 13 -18.02 -18.06 20.66
N LEU A 14 -17.87 -19.14 21.43
CA LEU A 14 -16.67 -19.98 21.42
C LEU A 14 -16.52 -20.76 20.12
N LEU A 15 -17.62 -21.25 19.53
CA LEU A 15 -17.62 -22.03 18.28
C LEU A 15 -17.39 -21.16 17.03
N THR A 16 -17.78 -19.88 17.08
CA THR A 16 -17.47 -18.90 16.01
C THR A 16 -16.04 -18.37 16.10
N SER A 17 -15.46 -18.31 17.31
CA SER A 17 -14.06 -17.89 17.51
C SER A 17 -13.03 -18.91 17.01
N THR A 18 -13.37 -20.20 16.89
CA THR A 18 -12.46 -21.28 16.46
C THR A 18 -12.37 -21.48 14.94
N ILE A 19 -13.17 -20.77 14.13
CA ILE A 19 -13.08 -20.82 12.66
C ILE A 19 -12.00 -19.87 12.10
N LEU A 20 -11.39 -19.03 12.94
CA LEU A 20 -10.21 -18.24 12.60
C LEU A 20 -8.94 -19.10 12.71
N THR A 21 -8.82 -20.08 11.82
CA THR A 21 -7.53 -20.75 11.60
C THR A 21 -6.54 -19.70 11.10
N THR A 22 -5.54 -19.40 11.94
CA THR A 22 -4.40 -18.54 11.62
C THR A 22 -3.51 -19.29 10.64
N SER A 23 -3.92 -19.28 9.36
CA SER A 23 -2.93 -19.45 8.31
C SER A 23 -1.87 -18.37 8.54
N SER A 24 -0.61 -18.78 8.63
CA SER A 24 0.53 -17.87 8.60
C SER A 24 0.53 -17.21 7.22
N VAL A 25 -0.31 -16.18 7.09
CA VAL A 25 -0.30 -15.29 5.94
C VAL A 25 0.99 -14.51 6.08
N HIS A 26 2.00 -14.89 5.32
CA HIS A 26 3.15 -14.03 5.03
C HIS A 26 2.65 -12.89 4.12
N ALA A 27 1.82 -12.02 4.67
CA ALA A 27 1.47 -10.75 4.07
C ALA A 27 2.69 -9.86 4.25
N ILE A 28 3.57 -9.86 3.25
CA ILE A 28 4.33 -8.65 3.00
C ILE A 28 3.32 -7.54 2.74
N ASN A 29 3.45 -6.40 3.42
CA ASN A 29 2.81 -5.13 3.05
C ASN A 29 3.43 -4.61 1.74
N GLY A 30 3.46 -5.47 0.71
CA GLY A 30 4.45 -5.50 -0.37
C GLY A 30 4.84 -4.11 -0.85
N PRO A 31 3.95 -3.41 -1.58
CA PRO A 31 4.15 -2.02 -1.99
C PRO A 31 3.51 -0.98 -1.05
N GLN A 32 2.89 -1.38 0.07
CA GLN A 32 2.07 -0.51 0.90
C GLN A 32 2.95 0.32 1.84
N LEU A 33 2.82 1.65 1.77
CA LEU A 33 3.49 2.55 2.70
C LEU A 33 2.94 2.39 4.13
N ILE A 34 3.81 2.53 5.12
CA ILE A 34 3.44 2.48 6.54
C ILE A 34 2.65 3.71 6.99
N GLY A 35 2.70 4.82 6.26
CA GLY A 35 1.97 6.03 6.59
C GLY A 35 1.71 6.90 5.37
N PHE A 36 0.63 7.69 5.44
CA PHE A 36 0.17 8.59 4.36
C PHE A 36 0.16 10.07 4.76
N SER A 37 0.65 10.38 5.95
CA SER A 37 0.90 11.74 6.43
C SER A 37 2.12 11.76 7.34
N ALA A 38 2.61 12.95 7.68
CA ALA A 38 3.66 13.09 8.68
C ALA A 38 3.22 12.50 10.04
N GLU A 39 1.98 12.72 10.44
CA GLU A 39 1.41 12.18 11.69
C GLU A 39 1.34 10.65 11.66
N SER A 40 0.76 10.08 10.59
CA SER A 40 0.69 8.62 10.42
C SER A 40 2.06 7.96 10.41
N THR A 41 3.04 8.60 9.76
CA THR A 41 4.41 8.10 9.67
C THR A 41 5.14 8.21 11.01
N ALA A 42 4.97 9.32 11.75
CA ALA A 42 5.55 9.51 13.09
C ALA A 42 5.02 8.48 14.10
N LEU A 43 3.78 8.03 13.90
CA LEU A 43 3.16 6.95 14.66
C LEU A 43 3.55 5.54 14.16
N ALA A 44 4.54 5.43 13.28
CA ALA A 44 4.98 4.17 12.65
C ALA A 44 3.84 3.38 12.00
N GLY A 45 2.85 4.08 11.44
CA GLY A 45 1.65 3.49 10.86
C GLY A 45 0.58 3.05 11.85
N SER A 46 0.81 3.16 13.15
CA SER A 46 -0.20 2.79 14.17
C SER A 46 -1.45 3.68 14.16
N GLY A 47 -1.40 4.85 13.51
CA GLY A 47 -2.54 5.74 13.36
C GLY A 47 -3.62 5.26 12.36
N HIS A 48 -3.67 3.96 12.06
CA HIS A 48 -4.84 3.34 11.41
C HIS A 48 -6.13 3.50 12.22
N VAL A 49 -6.06 3.77 13.53
CA VAL A 49 -7.23 3.84 14.41
C VAL A 49 -7.79 5.26 14.56
N ALA A 50 -6.94 6.27 14.74
CA ALA A 50 -7.37 7.64 14.98
C ALA A 50 -6.26 8.64 14.60
N ILE A 51 -6.40 9.26 13.43
CA ILE A 51 -5.62 10.42 13.00
C ILE A 51 -6.62 11.48 12.55
N ALA A 52 -6.46 12.72 13.02
CA ALA A 52 -7.35 13.83 12.71
C ALA A 52 -6.87 14.65 11.50
N ASP A 53 -6.48 13.95 10.44
CA ASP A 53 -6.01 14.53 9.18
C ASP A 53 -6.68 13.87 7.97
N THR A 54 -6.49 14.45 6.79
CA THR A 54 -7.10 13.97 5.53
C THR A 54 -6.56 12.61 5.08
N SER A 55 -5.44 12.14 5.63
CA SER A 55 -4.91 10.79 5.36
C SER A 55 -5.78 9.69 5.95
N ALA A 56 -6.69 10.03 6.87
CA ALA A 56 -7.76 9.15 7.35
C ALA A 56 -8.58 8.54 6.19
N ILE A 57 -8.72 9.23 5.06
CA ILE A 57 -9.35 8.68 3.83
C ILE A 57 -8.69 7.36 3.41
N ASN A 58 -7.37 7.23 3.57
CA ASN A 58 -6.59 6.06 3.20
C ASN A 58 -6.38 5.05 4.32
N THR A 59 -6.44 5.48 5.59
CA THR A 59 -6.22 4.57 6.72
C THR A 59 -7.54 4.00 7.23
N ASN A 60 -8.38 4.84 7.83
CA ASN A 60 -9.72 4.54 8.35
C ASN A 60 -10.65 5.74 8.09
N PRO A 61 -11.56 5.67 7.10
CA PRO A 61 -12.41 6.80 6.74
C PRO A 61 -13.31 7.28 7.88
N ALA A 62 -13.61 6.43 8.89
CA ALA A 62 -14.38 6.87 10.05
C ALA A 62 -13.62 7.88 10.93
N ALA A 63 -12.29 7.91 10.86
CA ALA A 63 -11.47 8.87 11.60
C ALA A 63 -11.53 10.29 11.02
N LEU A 64 -12.07 10.49 9.80
CA LEU A 64 -12.35 11.83 9.29
C LEU A 64 -13.31 12.60 10.21
N SER A 65 -14.17 11.91 10.97
CA SER A 65 -15.04 12.59 11.94
C SER A 65 -14.27 13.34 13.03
N LEU A 66 -13.00 13.03 13.25
CA LEU A 66 -12.14 13.77 14.20
C LEU A 66 -11.81 15.19 13.70
N ILE A 67 -11.91 15.44 12.40
CA ILE A 67 -11.66 16.77 11.81
C ILE A 67 -12.80 17.71 12.19
N GLN A 68 -12.44 18.78 12.92
CA GLN A 68 -13.35 19.87 13.24
C GLN A 68 -13.22 20.97 12.18
N GLY A 69 -14.33 21.36 11.57
CA GLY A 69 -14.35 22.41 10.55
C GLY A 69 -13.74 21.97 9.20
N THR A 70 -12.94 22.85 8.58
CA THR A 70 -12.29 22.63 7.29
C THR A 70 -10.78 22.44 7.46
N ARG A 71 -10.22 21.45 6.77
CA ARG A 71 -8.80 21.09 6.81
C ARG A 71 -8.26 20.89 5.41
N PHE A 72 -7.03 21.37 5.19
CA PHE A 72 -6.24 21.10 4.00
C PHE A 72 -4.87 20.60 4.44
N ASP A 73 -4.43 19.47 3.90
CA ASP A 73 -3.14 18.87 4.21
C ASP A 73 -2.28 18.73 2.96
N VAL A 74 -0.99 19.01 3.14
CA VAL A 74 0.07 18.75 2.16
C VAL A 74 1.14 17.94 2.87
N THR A 75 1.44 16.75 2.35
CA THR A 75 2.54 15.91 2.84
C THR A 75 3.53 15.68 1.72
N ALA A 76 4.82 15.84 2.02
CA ALA A 76 5.91 15.43 1.16
C ALA A 76 6.92 14.63 1.97
N GLY A 77 7.53 13.62 1.36
CA GLY A 77 8.51 12.77 1.99
C GLY A 77 9.38 12.04 0.98
N ALA A 78 10.37 11.33 1.49
CA ALA A 78 11.26 10.51 0.68
C ALA A 78 11.35 9.11 1.30
N LEU A 79 11.40 8.09 0.45
CA LEU A 79 11.62 6.70 0.82
C LEU A 79 12.90 6.21 0.14
N GLN A 80 13.79 5.57 0.89
CA GLN A 80 15.00 4.95 0.36
C GLN A 80 15.16 3.56 0.98
N ALA A 81 15.27 2.55 0.12
CA ALA A 81 15.54 1.19 0.54
C ALA A 81 17.01 0.84 0.30
N PHE A 82 17.62 0.19 1.29
CA PHE A 82 18.98 -0.35 1.19
C PHE A 82 18.87 -1.87 1.08
N LEU A 83 19.07 -2.39 -0.14
CA LEU A 83 18.85 -3.80 -0.44
C LEU A 83 20.18 -4.49 -0.74
N HIS A 84 20.29 -5.74 -0.31
CA HIS A 84 21.42 -6.60 -0.59
C HIS A 84 20.94 -7.96 -1.08
N HIS A 85 21.65 -8.53 -2.05
CA HIS A 85 21.31 -9.81 -2.68
C HIS A 85 22.44 -10.83 -2.48
N SER A 86 22.05 -12.06 -2.12
CA SER A 86 22.96 -13.20 -2.02
C SER A 86 22.31 -14.45 -2.59
N ASP A 87 23.06 -15.25 -3.34
CA ASP A 87 22.57 -16.52 -3.90
C ASP A 87 23.68 -17.56 -4.10
N GLY A 88 23.28 -18.76 -4.56
CA GLY A 88 24.19 -19.87 -4.84
C GLY A 88 25.05 -19.72 -6.10
N PHE A 89 24.89 -18.64 -6.88
CA PHE A 89 25.63 -18.40 -8.12
C PHE A 89 26.86 -17.52 -7.90
N GLY A 90 27.25 -17.32 -6.64
CA GLY A 90 28.41 -16.51 -6.26
C GLY A 90 28.13 -15.02 -6.21
N ASN A 91 26.85 -14.62 -6.18
CA ASN A 91 26.48 -13.28 -5.75
C ASN A 91 26.49 -13.27 -4.23
N ASN A 92 27.46 -12.59 -3.63
CA ASN A 92 27.61 -12.50 -2.18
C ASN A 92 27.42 -11.04 -1.75
N ASN A 93 26.31 -10.75 -1.07
CA ASN A 93 25.99 -9.43 -0.51
C ASN A 93 26.05 -8.28 -1.54
N VAL A 94 25.58 -8.54 -2.77
CA VAL A 94 25.56 -7.54 -3.85
C VAL A 94 24.58 -6.43 -3.47
N ALA A 95 25.09 -5.22 -3.29
CA ALA A 95 24.27 -4.06 -2.98
C ALA A 95 23.42 -3.66 -4.19
N GLY A 96 22.14 -3.41 -3.94
CA GLY A 96 21.25 -2.77 -4.90
C GLY A 96 21.56 -1.28 -5.05
N ARG A 97 21.02 -0.66 -6.09
CA ARG A 97 21.04 0.80 -6.25
C ARG A 97 20.08 1.43 -5.24
N ASN A 98 20.59 2.34 -4.43
CA ASN A 98 19.81 3.02 -3.38
C ASN A 98 19.09 4.24 -3.95
N ASN A 99 18.06 4.00 -4.77
CA ASN A 99 17.25 5.07 -5.33
C ASN A 99 16.38 5.72 -4.23
N VAL A 100 16.22 7.04 -4.30
CA VAL A 100 15.30 7.79 -3.44
C VAL A 100 13.98 7.96 -4.20
N TYR A 101 12.89 7.59 -3.56
CA TYR A 101 11.54 7.70 -4.09
C TYR A 101 10.80 8.85 -3.41
N ALA A 102 10.23 9.74 -4.21
CA ALA A 102 9.45 10.85 -3.68
C ALA A 102 8.03 10.36 -3.30
N LEU A 103 7.58 10.76 -2.12
CA LEU A 103 6.23 10.52 -1.62
C LEU A 103 5.52 11.86 -1.50
N GLY A 104 4.26 11.91 -1.95
CA GLY A 104 3.46 13.13 -1.88
C GLY A 104 1.98 12.83 -1.71
N ASN A 105 1.32 13.58 -0.82
CA ASN A 105 -0.12 13.51 -0.60
C ASN A 105 -0.71 14.92 -0.49
N LEU A 106 -1.90 15.10 -1.06
CA LEU A 106 -2.71 16.31 -0.96
C LEU A 106 -4.11 15.90 -0.52
N GLY A 107 -4.66 16.60 0.47
CA GLY A 107 -5.98 16.28 0.97
C GLY A 107 -6.76 17.51 1.41
N PHE A 108 -8.07 17.42 1.29
CA PHE A 108 -9.03 18.39 1.78
C PHE A 108 -10.15 17.65 2.51
N ALA A 109 -10.59 18.16 3.65
CA ALA A 109 -11.77 17.65 4.35
C ALA A 109 -12.54 18.80 4.98
N THR A 110 -13.85 18.67 5.05
CA THR A 110 -14.71 19.63 5.73
C THR A 110 -15.88 18.94 6.39
N ARG A 111 -16.20 19.37 7.60
CA ARG A 111 -17.46 19.07 8.26
C ARG A 111 -18.57 19.88 7.60
N LEU A 112 -19.66 19.24 7.20
CA LEU A 112 -20.77 19.90 6.52
C LEU A 112 -21.72 20.53 7.53
N ALA A 113 -21.90 21.84 7.46
CA ALA A 113 -22.84 22.55 8.32
C ALA A 113 -24.31 22.15 8.06
N SER A 114 -24.63 21.74 6.83
CA SER A 114 -25.98 21.34 6.43
C SER A 114 -26.38 19.94 6.89
N VAL A 115 -25.42 19.08 7.25
CA VAL A 115 -25.67 17.70 7.68
C VAL A 115 -24.87 17.43 8.96
N PRO A 116 -25.49 17.55 10.14
CA PRO A 116 -24.82 17.33 11.42
C PRO A 116 -24.11 15.97 11.48
N GLY A 117 -22.89 15.95 11.99
CA GLY A 117 -22.07 14.75 12.12
C GLY A 117 -21.44 14.23 10.83
N LEU A 118 -21.73 14.82 9.67
CA LEU A 118 -21.14 14.42 8.39
C LEU A 118 -19.87 15.22 8.08
N THR A 119 -18.78 14.50 7.84
CA THR A 119 -17.51 15.03 7.32
C THR A 119 -17.25 14.43 5.95
N VAL A 120 -16.94 15.29 4.99
CA VAL A 120 -16.57 14.88 3.63
C VAL A 120 -15.13 15.26 3.37
N GLY A 121 -14.42 14.45 2.60
CA GLY A 121 -13.05 14.74 2.22
C GLY A 121 -12.69 14.15 0.88
N THR A 122 -11.59 14.63 0.32
CA THR A 122 -11.00 14.08 -0.89
C THR A 122 -9.49 14.26 -0.85
N GLY A 123 -8.76 13.43 -1.56
CA GLY A 123 -7.32 13.57 -1.66
C GLY A 123 -6.70 12.73 -2.76
N ILE A 124 -5.48 13.10 -3.10
CA ILE A 124 -4.57 12.37 -3.97
C ILE A 124 -3.43 11.88 -3.11
N PHE A 125 -3.12 10.60 -3.20
CA PHE A 125 -2.19 9.93 -2.32
C PHE A 125 -1.23 9.03 -3.09
N THR A 126 0.06 9.16 -2.80
CA THR A 126 1.05 8.15 -3.14
C THR A 126 0.82 6.97 -2.20
N GLN A 127 0.42 5.82 -2.73
CA GLN A 127 0.20 4.61 -1.93
C GLN A 127 1.30 3.56 -2.09
N GLY A 128 2.11 3.67 -3.13
CA GLY A 128 3.23 2.79 -3.41
C GLY A 128 4.14 3.40 -4.47
N GLY A 129 5.42 3.01 -4.46
CA GLY A 129 6.44 3.68 -5.26
C GLY A 129 7.85 3.26 -4.89
N PHE A 130 8.19 1.99 -5.08
CA PHE A 130 9.54 1.49 -4.84
C PHE A 130 9.78 0.20 -5.60
N GLY A 131 11.03 -0.22 -5.61
CA GLY A 131 11.46 -1.34 -6.43
C GLY A 131 12.86 -1.79 -6.08
N THR A 132 13.38 -2.68 -6.89
CA THR A 132 14.73 -3.21 -6.78
C THR A 132 15.54 -2.84 -8.01
N ASP A 133 16.85 -2.62 -7.85
CA ASP A 133 17.77 -2.41 -8.98
C ASP A 133 19.10 -3.06 -8.60
N PHE A 134 19.27 -4.30 -9.03
CA PHE A 134 20.50 -5.06 -8.91
C PHE A 134 21.13 -5.18 -10.28
N ARG A 135 22.43 -4.89 -10.37
CA ARG A 135 23.15 -4.91 -11.63
C ARG A 135 24.28 -5.92 -11.60
N ASN A 136 24.63 -6.43 -12.77
CA ASN A 136 25.81 -7.26 -12.98
C ASN A 136 25.83 -8.53 -12.09
N LEU A 137 24.65 -9.11 -11.86
CA LEU A 137 24.44 -10.36 -11.13
C LEU A 137 24.95 -11.55 -11.95
N ARG A 138 25.67 -12.47 -11.32
CA ARG A 138 25.96 -13.78 -11.90
C ARG A 138 24.66 -14.56 -12.02
N THR A 139 24.34 -15.04 -13.21
CA THR A 139 23.09 -15.77 -13.43
C THR A 139 23.35 -17.28 -13.33
N ALA A 140 22.25 -18.06 -13.20
CA ALA A 140 22.30 -19.51 -13.29
C ALA A 140 22.82 -20.04 -14.64
N PHE A 141 22.91 -19.16 -15.65
CA PHE A 141 23.30 -19.48 -17.02
C PHE A 141 24.78 -19.18 -17.31
N GLY A 142 25.56 -18.80 -16.28
CA GLY A 142 26.97 -18.43 -16.43
C GLY A 142 27.20 -17.06 -17.07
N THR A 143 26.13 -16.28 -17.29
CA THR A 143 26.19 -14.90 -17.76
C THR A 143 26.23 -13.92 -16.60
N ARG A 144 26.37 -12.63 -16.92
CA ARG A 144 26.10 -11.53 -16.00
C ARG A 144 25.02 -10.62 -16.55
N ASP A 145 24.08 -10.22 -15.69
CA ASP A 145 22.92 -9.45 -16.11
C ASP A 145 22.29 -8.65 -14.97
N ASP A 146 21.27 -7.86 -15.29
CA ASP A 146 20.58 -6.97 -14.37
C ASP A 146 19.19 -7.49 -14.01
N THR A 147 18.75 -7.21 -12.79
CA THR A 147 17.39 -7.43 -12.33
C THR A 147 16.87 -6.13 -11.70
N THR A 148 15.86 -5.54 -12.31
CA THR A 148 15.22 -4.32 -11.82
C THR A 148 13.71 -4.52 -11.72
N SER A 149 13.08 -4.05 -10.66
CA SER A 149 11.63 -3.94 -10.56
C SER A 149 11.27 -2.54 -10.09
N PHE A 150 10.12 -2.04 -10.51
CA PHE A 150 9.55 -0.79 -10.00
C PHE A 150 8.04 -0.86 -10.11
N PHE A 151 7.36 -0.47 -9.04
CA PHE A 151 5.92 -0.36 -8.99
C PHE A 151 5.54 0.99 -8.42
N ARG A 152 4.63 1.70 -9.10
CA ARG A 152 4.07 2.98 -8.67
C ARG A 152 2.57 2.86 -8.53
N TYR A 153 2.02 3.45 -7.46
CA TYR A 153 0.59 3.51 -7.24
C TYR A 153 0.15 4.86 -6.67
N LEU A 154 -0.61 5.59 -7.47
CA LEU A 154 -1.26 6.85 -7.11
C LEU A 154 -2.74 6.59 -6.90
N LYS A 155 -3.34 7.16 -5.86
CA LYS A 155 -4.76 6.99 -5.55
C LYS A 155 -5.45 8.34 -5.38
N PHE A 156 -6.54 8.54 -6.10
CA PHE A 156 -7.54 9.55 -5.77
C PHE A 156 -8.67 8.90 -4.97
N ALA A 157 -9.15 9.56 -3.93
CA ALA A 157 -10.25 9.07 -3.12
C ALA A 157 -11.16 10.19 -2.64
N ILE A 158 -12.41 9.84 -2.40
CA ILE A 158 -13.41 10.67 -1.74
C ILE A 158 -13.82 9.93 -0.48
N GLY A 159 -13.68 10.56 0.68
CA GLY A 159 -14.07 10.01 1.97
C GLY A 159 -15.34 10.66 2.50
N LEU A 160 -16.21 9.85 3.06
CA LEU A 160 -17.39 10.27 3.82
C LEU A 160 -17.28 9.65 5.21
N SER A 161 -17.54 10.45 6.24
CA SER A 161 -17.59 9.98 7.62
C SER A 161 -18.77 10.55 8.35
N TYR A 162 -19.48 9.70 9.08
CA TYR A 162 -20.68 10.07 9.81
C TYR A 162 -20.54 9.69 11.28
N GLU A 163 -20.71 10.67 12.17
CA GLU A 163 -20.84 10.47 13.62
C GLU A 163 -22.24 9.96 13.92
N ALA A 164 -22.39 8.63 14.08
CA ALA A 164 -23.67 8.03 14.41
C ALA A 164 -24.14 8.37 15.84
N ASN A 165 -23.18 8.60 16.73
CA ASN A 165 -23.39 9.17 18.06
C ASN A 165 -22.05 9.74 18.59
N GLU A 166 -22.04 10.20 19.85
CA GLU A 166 -20.86 10.81 20.51
C GLU A 166 -19.61 9.91 20.53
N LYS A 167 -19.79 8.59 20.42
CA LYS A 167 -18.69 7.62 20.51
C LYS A 167 -18.44 6.86 19.23
N LEU A 168 -19.44 6.68 18.38
CA LEU A 168 -19.38 5.81 17.21
C LEU A 168 -19.40 6.62 15.93
N SER A 169 -18.40 6.43 15.09
CA SER A 169 -18.34 6.97 13.73
C SER A 169 -18.19 5.85 12.72
N PHE A 170 -18.80 6.03 11.56
CA PHE A 170 -18.61 5.19 10.38
C PHE A 170 -17.98 6.00 9.27
N GLY A 171 -17.35 5.32 8.31
CA GLY A 171 -16.87 5.96 7.12
C GLY A 171 -16.75 5.03 5.93
N ILE A 172 -16.82 5.63 4.75
CA ILE A 172 -16.63 4.98 3.46
C ILE A 172 -15.78 5.89 2.58
N ALA A 173 -14.88 5.29 1.81
CA ALA A 173 -14.03 6.00 0.87
C ALA A 173 -13.87 5.22 -0.44
N PRO A 174 -14.73 5.44 -1.46
CA PRO A 174 -14.46 5.01 -2.81
C PRO A 174 -13.21 5.70 -3.37
N SER A 175 -12.54 5.03 -4.30
CA SER A 175 -11.26 5.46 -4.84
C SER A 175 -11.00 4.93 -6.24
N ILE A 176 -10.22 5.70 -6.98
CA ILE A 176 -9.68 5.35 -8.29
C ILE A 176 -8.16 5.50 -8.17
N GLY A 177 -7.44 4.45 -8.51
CA GLY A 177 -6.00 4.40 -8.49
C GLY A 177 -5.43 4.22 -9.89
N TYR A 178 -4.24 4.76 -10.10
CA TYR A 178 -3.42 4.55 -11.28
C TYR A 178 -2.16 3.80 -10.85
N ALA A 179 -1.93 2.64 -11.45
CA ALA A 179 -0.74 1.83 -11.20
C ALA A 179 0.06 1.63 -12.47
N ASP A 180 1.38 1.64 -12.36
CA ASP A 180 2.29 1.21 -13.42
C ASP A 180 3.42 0.34 -12.87
N ILE A 181 3.99 -0.47 -13.77
CA ILE A 181 5.08 -1.40 -13.46
C ILE A 181 6.17 -1.35 -14.52
N ALA A 182 7.41 -1.41 -14.08
CA ALA A 182 8.56 -1.71 -14.92
C ALA A 182 9.31 -2.90 -14.31
N LEU A 183 9.72 -3.85 -15.15
CA LEU A 183 10.38 -5.08 -14.70
C LEU A 183 11.40 -5.54 -15.73
N ARG A 184 12.65 -5.68 -15.30
CA ARG A 184 13.71 -6.33 -16.06
C ARG A 184 14.18 -7.52 -15.26
N LEU A 185 14.06 -8.71 -15.84
CA LEU A 185 14.55 -9.94 -15.24
C LEU A 185 15.54 -10.56 -16.22
N LEU A 186 16.82 -10.28 -15.98
CA LEU A 186 17.94 -10.79 -16.79
C LEU A 186 17.71 -10.59 -18.31
N PRO A 187 17.44 -9.35 -18.78
CA PRO A 187 17.01 -9.09 -20.16
C PRO A 187 18.05 -9.46 -21.23
N GLY A 188 19.34 -9.51 -20.86
CA GLY A 188 20.42 -9.96 -21.74
C GLY A 188 20.68 -11.47 -21.71
N THR A 189 19.94 -12.23 -20.90
CA THR A 189 20.15 -13.65 -20.67
C THR A 189 18.95 -14.44 -21.17
N SER A 190 19.17 -15.30 -22.16
CA SER A 190 18.19 -16.28 -22.62
C SER A 190 18.87 -17.62 -22.83
N ALA A 191 18.18 -18.71 -22.48
CA ALA A 191 18.64 -20.07 -22.66
C ALA A 191 17.58 -20.88 -23.42
N LEU A 192 18.03 -21.67 -24.40
CA LEU A 192 17.17 -22.61 -25.10
C LEU A 192 16.77 -23.77 -24.17
N PRO A 193 15.67 -24.47 -24.47
CA PRO A 193 15.31 -25.71 -23.78
C PRO A 193 16.48 -26.69 -23.70
N SER A 194 16.76 -27.21 -22.51
CA SER A 194 17.83 -28.17 -22.25
C SER A 194 17.41 -29.19 -21.17
N PRO A 195 18.14 -30.30 -21.00
CA PRO A 195 17.92 -31.19 -19.84
C PRO A 195 17.99 -30.40 -18.53
N GLY A 196 16.95 -30.47 -17.70
CA GLY A 196 16.82 -29.66 -16.47
C GLY A 196 16.16 -28.28 -16.64
N LEU A 197 15.95 -27.82 -17.88
CA LEU A 197 15.24 -26.57 -18.21
C LEU A 197 14.35 -26.79 -19.46
N PRO A 198 13.27 -27.59 -19.34
CA PRO A 198 12.49 -28.05 -20.49
C PRO A 198 11.78 -26.95 -21.29
N ASN A 199 11.55 -25.78 -20.68
CA ASN A 199 10.92 -24.63 -21.34
C ASN A 199 11.93 -23.56 -21.77
N GLY A 200 13.23 -23.78 -21.56
CA GLY A 200 14.24 -22.73 -21.68
C GLY A 200 14.03 -21.61 -20.65
N PHE A 201 14.72 -20.50 -20.87
CA PHE A 201 14.54 -19.25 -20.13
C PHE A 201 14.63 -18.09 -21.11
N ALA A 202 13.67 -17.19 -21.06
CA ALA A 202 13.73 -15.95 -21.81
C ALA A 202 13.84 -14.81 -20.81
N GLY A 203 14.90 -14.00 -20.95
CA GLY A 203 15.03 -12.75 -20.24
C GLY A 203 13.82 -11.87 -20.49
N LEU A 204 13.36 -11.15 -19.46
CA LEU A 204 12.19 -10.29 -19.53
C LEU A 204 12.62 -8.82 -19.47
N ASP A 205 12.14 -8.01 -20.40
CA ASP A 205 12.28 -6.56 -20.37
C ASP A 205 10.92 -5.89 -20.59
N ILE A 206 10.31 -5.48 -19.48
CA ILE A 206 9.12 -4.64 -19.44
C ILE A 206 9.59 -3.19 -19.22
N ARG A 207 9.92 -2.54 -20.34
CA ARG A 207 10.09 -1.10 -20.59
C ARG A 207 10.60 -0.27 -19.40
N ASP A 208 11.91 -0.01 -19.42
CA ASP A 208 12.74 0.65 -18.40
C ASP A 208 12.47 2.14 -18.07
N ARG A 209 11.58 2.85 -18.80
CA ARG A 209 11.51 4.33 -18.67
C ARG A 209 10.75 4.84 -17.44
N CYS A 210 9.83 4.07 -16.86
CA CYS A 210 8.99 4.55 -15.74
C CYS A 210 9.65 4.44 -14.37
N ALA A 211 10.66 3.58 -14.23
CA ALA A 211 11.47 3.45 -13.01
C ALA A 211 12.48 4.60 -12.85
N ARG A 212 12.72 5.40 -13.90
CA ARG A 212 13.74 6.45 -13.89
C ARG A 212 13.25 7.66 -13.08
N ASN A 213 14.16 8.29 -12.34
CA ASN A 213 13.94 9.46 -11.47
C ASN A 213 13.12 9.20 -10.19
N GLY A 214 13.23 8.04 -9.56
CA GLY A 214 12.65 7.84 -8.22
C GLY A 214 11.12 7.93 -8.19
N GLY A 215 10.46 7.52 -9.27
CA GLY A 215 9.00 7.53 -9.40
C GLY A 215 8.40 8.87 -9.86
N LEU A 216 9.22 9.88 -10.18
CA LEU A 216 8.81 11.19 -10.69
C LEU A 216 8.68 11.29 -12.22
N GLY A 217 8.75 10.16 -12.95
CA GLY A 217 8.51 10.14 -14.40
C GLY A 217 7.06 10.46 -14.77
N GLY A 218 6.78 10.75 -16.05
CA GLY A 218 5.41 10.96 -16.55
C GLY A 218 4.49 9.77 -16.26
N LEU A 219 3.19 10.04 -16.06
CA LEU A 219 2.17 9.00 -15.96
C LEU A 219 1.89 8.45 -17.37
N GLY A 220 1.85 7.14 -17.53
CA GLY A 220 1.46 6.49 -18.80
C GLY A 220 2.52 6.49 -19.90
N ASP A 221 3.71 7.04 -19.66
CA ASP A 221 4.78 7.07 -20.66
C ASP A 221 5.40 5.68 -20.86
N GLN A 222 4.82 4.95 -21.80
CA GLN A 222 5.27 3.67 -22.33
C GLN A 222 5.20 2.45 -21.39
N CYS A 223 4.87 2.56 -20.10
CA CYS A 223 4.75 1.37 -19.24
C CYS A 223 3.35 0.74 -19.24
N PRO A 224 3.26 -0.59 -19.02
CA PRO A 224 1.99 -1.21 -18.67
C PRO A 224 1.41 -0.52 -17.45
N SER A 225 0.18 -0.06 -17.58
CA SER A 225 -0.55 0.61 -16.51
C SER A 225 -1.96 0.10 -16.41
N ASP A 226 -2.52 0.20 -15.21
CA ASP A 226 -3.90 -0.19 -14.94
C ASP A 226 -4.62 0.84 -14.08
N ILE A 227 -5.95 0.87 -14.19
CA ILE A 227 -6.83 1.69 -13.37
C ILE A 227 -7.52 0.80 -12.34
N VAL A 228 -7.25 1.06 -11.07
CA VAL A 228 -7.73 0.25 -9.96
C VAL A 228 -8.88 0.95 -9.28
N PHE A 229 -10.05 0.32 -9.23
CA PHE A 229 -11.17 0.81 -8.42
C PHE A 229 -11.11 0.15 -7.05
N GLY A 230 -11.36 0.93 -6.00
CA GLY A 230 -11.36 0.41 -4.64
C GLY A 230 -12.34 1.14 -3.75
N VAL A 231 -12.80 0.47 -2.71
CA VAL A 231 -13.59 1.06 -1.63
C VAL A 231 -12.97 0.69 -0.30
N LYS A 232 -12.83 1.68 0.58
CA LYS A 232 -12.45 1.46 1.97
C LYS A 232 -13.65 1.77 2.85
N VAL A 233 -13.89 0.93 3.84
CA VAL A 233 -14.90 1.16 4.87
C VAL A 233 -14.22 1.16 6.23
N GLY A 234 -14.80 1.87 7.18
CA GLY A 234 -14.23 2.02 8.50
C GLY A 234 -15.30 2.27 9.56
N ALA A 235 -14.96 1.90 10.78
CA ALA A 235 -15.68 2.28 11.98
C ALA A 235 -14.66 2.73 13.02
N MET A 236 -15.07 3.64 13.90
CA MET A 236 -14.24 4.15 14.99
C MET A 236 -15.11 4.31 16.23
N TYR A 237 -14.59 3.82 17.37
CA TYR A 237 -15.21 4.00 18.68
C TYR A 237 -14.31 4.85 19.57
N ARG A 238 -14.83 5.96 20.10
CA ARG A 238 -14.13 6.86 21.02
C ARG A 238 -14.32 6.38 22.46
N VAL A 239 -13.22 6.03 23.11
CA VAL A 239 -13.22 5.52 24.50
C VAL A 239 -13.36 6.66 25.52
N LEU A 240 -12.89 7.87 25.16
CA LEU A 240 -12.98 9.08 25.97
C LEU A 240 -13.79 10.15 25.21
N PRO A 241 -14.59 10.97 25.92
CA PRO A 241 -15.29 12.12 25.34
C PRO A 241 -14.31 13.19 24.86
#